data_AF-A0A7S2AI19-F1
#
_entry.id   AF-A0A7S2AI19-F1
#
_cell.length_a   1.000
_cell.length_b   1.000
_cell.length_c   1.000
_cell.angle_alpha   90.00
_cell.angle_beta   90.00
_cell.angle_gamma   90.00
#
_symmetry.space_group_name_H-M   'P 1'
#
loop_
_entity.id
_entity.type
_entity.pdbx_description
1 polymer ?
#
loop_
_entity_poly.entity_id
_entity_poly.type
_entity_poly.pdbx_seq_one_letter_code
_entity_poly.pdbx_strand_id
1 'polypeptide(L)'
;MSGARKLQTEIDRTLKKVEEGVELFDETWEKVYSATQQNQKEKYEVDLKKEIKKLQRLRDQIKTWISSNDTKDKRQLMDARKLIETKMEQFKVCEKETKTKTYSKEGLAREARLDPAEQQKQDCHSYLQDCIARLEVQIEATEADFEKL
;
A
#
# COMPACT_ATOMS: atom_id res chain seq x y z
N MET A 1 -46.32 -1.92 -18.41
CA MET A 1 -45.23 -1.32 -19.20
C MET A 1 -44.25 -0.42 -18.40
N SER A 2 -44.48 -0.09 -17.12
CA SER A 2 -43.62 0.87 -16.37
C SER A 2 -42.45 0.25 -15.57
N GLY A 3 -42.56 -1.02 -15.14
CA GLY A 3 -41.53 -1.68 -14.31
C GLY A 3 -40.22 -1.98 -15.04
N ALA A 4 -40.30 -2.56 -16.24
CA ALA A 4 -39.12 -2.90 -17.04
C ALA A 4 -38.29 -1.67 -17.44
N ARG A 5 -38.95 -0.54 -17.73
CA ARG A 5 -38.27 0.72 -18.07
C ARG A 5 -37.55 1.33 -16.87
N LYS A 6 -38.16 1.27 -15.67
CA LYS A 6 -37.52 1.70 -14.42
C LYS A 6 -36.29 0.85 -14.09
N LEU A 7 -36.40 -0.47 -14.22
CA LEU A 7 -35.28 -1.39 -14.00
C LEU A 7 -34.12 -1.10 -14.96
N GLN A 8 -34.41 -0.89 -16.25
CA GLN A 8 -33.38 -0.54 -17.23
C GLN A 8 -32.65 0.77 -16.86
N THR A 9 -33.40 1.81 -16.46
CA THR A 9 -32.78 3.07 -16.02
C THR A 9 -31.89 2.88 -14.77
N GLU A 10 -32.26 1.97 -13.87
CA GLU A 10 -31.43 1.65 -12.71
C GLU A 10 -30.15 0.89 -13.11
N ILE A 11 -30.27 -0.06 -14.04
CA ILE A 11 -29.14 -0.77 -14.63
C ILE A 11 -28.15 0.21 -15.27
N ASP A 12 -28.63 1.10 -16.13
CA ASP A 12 -27.77 2.06 -16.85
C ASP A 12 -27.03 2.99 -15.87
N ARG A 13 -27.71 3.45 -14.81
CA ARG A 13 -27.09 4.26 -13.75
C ARG A 13 -26.04 3.48 -12.97
N THR A 14 -26.28 2.22 -12.68
CA THR A 14 -25.32 1.36 -11.98
C THR A 14 -24.11 1.06 -12.85
N LEU A 15 -24.29 0.78 -14.15
CA LEU A 15 -23.19 0.59 -15.09
C LEU A 15 -22.29 1.83 -15.16
N LYS A 16 -22.88 3.03 -15.23
CA LYS A 16 -22.11 4.28 -15.18
C LYS A 16 -21.30 4.43 -13.88
N LYS A 17 -21.89 4.08 -12.73
CA LYS A 17 -21.17 4.09 -11.44
C LYS A 17 -20.03 3.07 -11.40
N VAL A 18 -20.16 1.96 -12.12
CA VAL A 18 -19.07 0.98 -12.24
C VAL A 18 -17.93 1.58 -13.03
N GLU A 19 -18.20 2.22 -14.17
CA GLU A 19 -17.17 2.91 -14.98
C GLU A 19 -16.44 3.98 -14.16
N GLU A 20 -17.18 4.91 -13.55
CA GLU A 20 -16.62 5.97 -12.70
C GLU A 20 -15.82 5.39 -11.50
N GLY A 21 -16.33 4.33 -10.87
CA GLY A 21 -15.66 3.67 -9.76
C GLY A 21 -14.39 2.91 -10.17
N VAL A 22 -14.35 2.38 -11.39
CA VAL A 22 -13.18 1.71 -11.97
C VAL A 22 -12.09 2.73 -12.30
N GLU A 23 -12.44 3.86 -12.91
CA GLU A 23 -11.50 4.96 -13.18
C GLU A 23 -10.88 5.49 -11.88
N LEU A 24 -11.71 5.74 -10.85
CA LEU A 24 -11.22 6.22 -9.55
C LEU A 24 -10.34 5.17 -8.85
N PHE A 25 -10.67 3.90 -8.99
CA PHE A 25 -9.84 2.81 -8.48
C PHE A 25 -8.46 2.80 -9.16
N ASP A 26 -8.42 2.94 -10.49
CA ASP A 26 -7.18 2.94 -11.26
C ASP A 26 -6.33 4.19 -10.93
N GLU A 27 -6.93 5.37 -10.84
CA GLU A 27 -6.24 6.60 -10.42
C GLU A 27 -5.64 6.48 -9.00
N THR A 28 -6.40 5.90 -8.07
CA THR A 28 -5.93 5.69 -6.70
C THR A 28 -4.83 4.63 -6.67
N TRP A 29 -4.95 3.59 -7.48
CA TRP A 29 -3.94 2.54 -7.60
C TRP A 29 -2.62 3.12 -8.10
N GLU A 30 -2.63 3.94 -9.16
CA GLU A 30 -1.44 4.63 -9.63
C GLU A 30 -0.81 5.52 -8.55
N LYS A 31 -1.62 6.21 -7.73
CA LYS A 31 -1.13 7.00 -6.59
C LYS A 31 -0.46 6.13 -5.52
N VAL A 32 -0.95 4.92 -5.25
CA VAL A 32 -0.31 3.97 -4.31
C VAL A 32 1.10 3.59 -4.77
N TYR A 33 1.28 3.36 -6.08
CA TYR A 33 2.56 2.92 -6.63
C TYR A 33 3.54 4.06 -6.93
N SER A 34 3.04 5.27 -7.19
CA SER A 34 3.86 6.47 -7.41
C SER A 34 4.22 7.24 -6.14
N ALA A 35 3.47 7.04 -5.04
CA ALA A 35 3.77 7.69 -3.77
C ALA A 35 5.13 7.25 -3.21
N THR A 36 6.03 8.21 -3.00
CA THR A 36 7.34 8.02 -2.38
C THR A 36 7.30 8.13 -0.87
N GLN A 37 6.32 8.88 -0.33
CA GLN A 37 6.15 9.07 1.12
C GLN A 37 5.25 7.98 1.72
N GLN A 38 5.70 7.37 2.81
CA GLN A 38 5.00 6.25 3.47
C GLN A 38 3.59 6.61 3.96
N ASN A 39 3.42 7.80 4.56
CA ASN A 39 2.12 8.28 5.04
C ASN A 39 1.09 8.47 3.92
N GLN A 40 1.51 8.97 2.75
CA GLN A 40 0.65 9.13 1.59
C GLN A 40 0.29 7.77 0.99
N LYS A 41 1.27 6.85 0.94
CA LYS A 41 1.04 5.48 0.48
C LYS A 41 -0.03 4.77 1.32
N GLU A 42 0.09 4.81 2.65
CA GLU A 42 -0.91 4.21 3.56
C GLU A 42 -2.30 4.85 3.39
N LYS A 43 -2.35 6.17 3.23
CA LYS A 43 -3.61 6.87 2.95
C LYS A 43 -4.24 6.37 1.65
N TYR A 44 -3.47 6.29 0.57
CA TYR A 44 -3.97 5.82 -0.72
C TYR A 44 -4.36 4.34 -0.69
N GLU A 45 -3.67 3.49 0.09
CA GLU A 45 -4.06 2.09 0.29
C GLU A 45 -5.43 1.97 1.00
N VAL A 46 -5.67 2.81 2.00
CA VAL A 46 -6.97 2.89 2.69
C VAL A 46 -8.07 3.37 1.74
N ASP A 47 -7.79 4.38 0.92
CA ASP A 47 -8.77 4.90 -0.05
C ASP A 47 -9.04 3.88 -1.17
N LEU A 48 -8.01 3.20 -1.68
CA LEU A 48 -8.12 2.10 -2.64
C LEU A 48 -9.01 0.97 -2.08
N LYS A 49 -8.86 0.64 -0.80
CA LYS A 49 -9.70 -0.33 -0.08
C LYS A 49 -11.16 0.11 0.05
N LYS A 50 -11.43 1.42 0.17
CA LYS A 50 -12.81 1.94 0.17
C LYS A 50 -13.44 1.82 -1.22
N GLU A 51 -12.70 2.18 -2.26
CA GLU A 51 -13.21 2.13 -3.64
C GLU A 51 -13.52 0.70 -4.09
N ILE A 52 -12.63 -0.26 -3.80
CA ILE A 52 -12.91 -1.66 -4.14
C ILE A 52 -14.15 -2.22 -3.43
N LYS A 53 -14.39 -1.81 -2.18
CA LYS A 53 -15.61 -2.20 -1.45
C LYS A 53 -16.88 -1.61 -2.07
N LYS A 54 -16.83 -0.42 -2.67
CA LYS A 54 -17.97 0.14 -3.41
C LYS A 54 -18.23 -0.68 -4.68
N LEU A 55 -17.18 -0.99 -5.45
CA LEU A 55 -17.28 -1.83 -6.64
C LEU A 55 -17.84 -3.23 -6.32
N GLN A 56 -17.42 -3.85 -5.21
CA GLN A 56 -17.97 -5.13 -4.74
C GLN A 56 -19.48 -5.09 -4.52
N ARG A 57 -20.00 -4.01 -3.90
CA ARG A 57 -21.45 -3.84 -3.69
C ARG A 57 -22.20 -3.73 -5.03
N LEU A 58 -21.67 -2.95 -5.97
CA LEU A 58 -22.24 -2.84 -7.32
C LEU A 58 -22.22 -4.20 -8.04
N ARG A 59 -21.14 -4.97 -7.89
CA ARG A 59 -21.01 -6.31 -8.45
C ARG A 59 -22.06 -7.28 -7.90
N ASP A 60 -22.38 -7.21 -6.60
CA ASP A 60 -23.41 -8.07 -6.00
C ASP A 60 -24.83 -7.65 -6.41
N GLN A 61 -25.09 -6.35 -6.58
CA GLN A 61 -26.32 -5.85 -7.20
C GLN A 61 -26.47 -6.36 -8.64
N ILE A 62 -25.42 -6.23 -9.45
CA ILE A 62 -25.36 -6.75 -10.83
C ILE A 62 -25.59 -8.26 -10.86
N LYS A 63 -24.97 -9.02 -9.95
CA LYS A 63 -25.20 -10.47 -9.83
C LYS A 63 -26.68 -10.81 -9.61
N THR A 64 -27.39 -10.00 -8.82
CA THR A 64 -28.82 -10.19 -8.57
C THR A 64 -29.64 -9.97 -9.83
N TRP A 65 -29.32 -8.94 -10.63
CA TRP A 65 -29.99 -8.69 -11.91
C TRP A 65 -29.68 -9.72 -12.99
N ILE A 66 -28.46 -10.29 -13.01
CA ILE A 66 -28.10 -11.41 -13.89
C ILE A 66 -28.91 -12.65 -13.54
N SER A 67 -29.14 -12.93 -12.25
CA SER A 67 -29.96 -14.06 -11.81
C SER A 67 -31.47 -13.85 -12.00
N SER A 68 -31.93 -12.60 -12.14
CA SER A 68 -33.33 -12.28 -12.38
C SER A 68 -33.76 -12.61 -13.82
N ASN A 69 -35.04 -12.96 -13.99
CA ASN A 69 -35.69 -13.15 -15.30
C ASN A 69 -36.25 -11.84 -15.90
N ASP A 70 -36.24 -10.74 -15.13
CA ASP A 70 -36.74 -9.44 -15.57
C ASP A 70 -35.78 -8.72 -16.54
N THR A 71 -34.53 -9.17 -16.59
CA THR A 71 -33.48 -8.59 -17.45
C THR A 71 -33.33 -9.43 -18.71
N LYS A 72 -33.66 -8.86 -19.87
CA LYS A 72 -33.59 -9.55 -21.17
C LYS A 72 -32.17 -9.65 -21.72
N ASP A 73 -31.42 -8.54 -21.75
CA ASP A 73 -30.02 -8.52 -22.17
C ASP A 73 -29.10 -8.43 -20.95
N LYS A 74 -28.28 -9.47 -20.77
CA LYS A 74 -27.36 -9.61 -19.64
C LYS A 74 -25.90 -9.38 -20.03
N ARG A 75 -25.58 -9.12 -21.30
CA ARG A 75 -24.20 -9.03 -21.80
C ARG A 75 -23.41 -7.95 -21.07
N GLN A 76 -23.93 -6.72 -21.06
CA GLN A 76 -23.30 -5.58 -20.38
C GLN A 76 -23.14 -5.80 -18.87
N LEU A 77 -24.12 -6.45 -18.23
CA LEU A 77 -24.04 -6.80 -16.81
C LEU A 77 -22.94 -7.83 -16.54
N MET A 78 -22.78 -8.84 -17.40
CA MET A 78 -21.72 -9.83 -17.29
C MET A 78 -20.33 -9.21 -17.49
N ASP A 79 -20.19 -8.30 -18.46
CA ASP A 79 -18.94 -7.59 -18.74
C ASP A 79 -18.54 -6.68 -17.56
N ALA A 80 -19.48 -5.88 -17.05
CA ALA A 80 -19.26 -5.04 -15.87
C ALA A 80 -18.89 -5.88 -14.63
N ARG A 81 -19.55 -7.02 -14.42
CA ARG A 81 -19.21 -7.95 -13.33
C ARG A 81 -17.77 -8.47 -13.47
N LYS A 82 -17.36 -8.87 -14.67
CA LYS A 82 -16.00 -9.38 -14.93
C LYS A 82 -14.94 -8.30 -14.78
N LEU A 83 -15.26 -7.07 -15.19
CA LEU A 83 -14.39 -5.91 -15.00
C LEU A 83 -14.12 -5.67 -13.50
N ILE A 84 -15.17 -5.65 -12.68
CA ILE A 84 -15.02 -5.49 -11.22
C ILE A 84 -14.22 -6.66 -10.62
N GLU A 85 -14.48 -7.90 -11.02
CA GLU A 85 -13.74 -9.07 -10.55
C GLU A 85 -12.24 -8.99 -10.89
N THR A 86 -11.89 -8.40 -12.03
CA THR A 86 -10.50 -8.14 -12.41
C THR A 86 -9.86 -7.12 -11.47
N LYS A 87 -10.55 -6.01 -11.16
CA LYS A 87 -10.07 -5.01 -10.19
C LYS A 87 -9.96 -5.57 -8.77
N MET A 88 -10.83 -6.51 -8.39
CA MET A 88 -10.74 -7.20 -7.10
C MET A 88 -9.47 -8.04 -6.99
N GLU A 89 -9.08 -8.76 -8.05
CA GLU A 89 -7.83 -9.53 -8.04
C GLU A 89 -6.61 -8.60 -8.01
N GLN A 90 -6.63 -7.50 -8.78
CA GLN A 90 -5.58 -6.47 -8.71
C GLN A 90 -5.43 -5.91 -7.29
N PHE A 91 -6.55 -5.57 -6.63
CA PHE A 91 -6.53 -5.13 -5.23
C PHE A 91 -5.95 -6.19 -4.28
N LYS A 92 -6.29 -7.47 -4.49
CA LYS A 92 -5.80 -8.56 -3.65
C LYS A 92 -4.28 -8.73 -3.72
N VAL A 93 -3.70 -8.59 -4.91
CA VAL A 93 -2.25 -8.58 -5.10
C VAL A 93 -1.62 -7.41 -4.34
N CYS A 94 -2.15 -6.20 -4.54
CA CYS A 94 -1.69 -5.00 -3.85
C CYS A 94 -1.79 -5.15 -2.32
N GLU A 95 -2.92 -5.62 -1.78
CA GLU A 95 -3.13 -5.79 -0.34
C GLU A 95 -2.18 -6.83 0.26
N LYS A 96 -1.88 -7.91 -0.48
CA LYS A 96 -0.90 -8.92 -0.07
C LYS A 96 0.50 -8.32 0.01
N GLU A 97 0.94 -7.60 -1.02
CA GLU A 97 2.25 -6.95 -1.03
C GLU A 97 2.41 -5.95 0.11
N THR A 98 1.40 -5.09 0.33
CA THR A 98 1.38 -4.13 1.43
C THR A 98 1.49 -4.84 2.76
N LYS A 99 0.63 -5.84 3.04
CA LYS A 99 0.66 -6.58 4.30
C LYS A 99 2.01 -7.24 4.54
N THR A 100 2.56 -7.95 3.55
CA THR A 100 3.88 -8.58 3.67
C THR A 100 4.98 -7.55 3.93
N LYS A 101 4.95 -6.40 3.23
CA LYS A 101 5.89 -5.29 3.47
C LYS A 101 5.71 -4.66 4.84
N THR A 102 4.49 -4.55 5.36
CA THR A 102 4.22 -4.05 6.73
C THR A 102 4.77 -5.02 7.77
N TYR A 103 4.55 -6.33 7.63
CA TYR A 103 5.14 -7.32 8.56
C TYR A 103 6.67 -7.33 8.52
N SER A 104 7.28 -7.21 7.33
CA SER A 104 8.73 -7.09 7.19
C SER A 104 9.28 -5.77 7.75
N LYS A 105 8.59 -4.64 7.55
CA LYS A 105 8.97 -3.33 8.09
C LYS A 105 8.75 -3.23 9.59
N GLU A 106 7.68 -3.79 10.15
CA GLU A 106 7.44 -3.82 11.61
C GLU A 106 8.42 -4.76 12.32
N GLY A 107 8.83 -5.85 11.67
CA GLY A 107 9.93 -6.69 12.15
C GLY A 107 11.25 -5.91 12.23
N LEU A 108 11.61 -5.21 11.15
CA LEU A 108 12.78 -4.34 11.10
C LEU A 108 12.66 -3.08 11.98
N ALA A 109 11.47 -2.53 12.19
CA ALA A 109 11.24 -1.38 13.07
C ALA A 109 11.21 -1.78 14.55
N ARG A 110 10.83 -3.03 14.88
CA ARG A 110 11.07 -3.64 16.19
C ARG A 110 12.55 -3.88 16.43
N GLU A 111 13.30 -4.26 15.40
CA GLU A 111 14.75 -4.44 15.46
C GLU A 111 15.49 -3.09 15.52
N ALA A 112 14.98 -2.05 14.86
CA ALA A 112 15.50 -0.68 14.91
C ALA A 112 15.07 0.10 16.16
N ARG A 113 14.14 -0.43 16.97
CA ARG A 113 14.08 -0.10 18.39
C ARG A 113 15.21 -0.87 19.06
N LEU A 114 16.44 -0.38 18.90
CA LEU A 114 17.57 -0.82 19.70
C LEU A 114 17.12 -0.89 21.16
N ASP A 115 17.29 -2.06 21.76
CA ASP A 115 17.23 -2.23 23.20
C ASP A 115 18.10 -1.10 23.81
N PRO A 116 17.58 -0.28 24.75
CA PRO A 116 18.36 0.78 25.38
C PRO A 116 19.74 0.32 25.88
N ALA A 117 19.89 -0.96 26.22
CA ALA A 117 21.15 -1.57 26.56
C ALA A 117 22.14 -1.67 25.39
N GLU A 118 21.68 -2.02 24.18
CA GLU A 118 22.56 -2.16 23.01
C GLU A 118 22.94 -0.79 22.43
N GLN A 119 22.05 0.21 22.51
CA GLN A 119 22.42 1.59 22.16
C GLN A 119 23.50 2.14 23.11
N GLN A 120 23.35 1.94 24.44
CA GLN A 120 24.38 2.35 25.40
C GLN A 120 25.72 1.64 25.14
N LYS A 121 25.68 0.37 24.73
CA LYS A 121 26.88 -0.39 24.39
C LYS A 121 27.54 0.13 23.11
N GLN A 122 26.77 0.51 22.08
CA GLN A 122 27.29 1.16 20.88
C GLN A 122 27.89 2.54 21.19
N ASP A 123 27.22 3.36 21.99
CA ASP A 123 27.71 4.69 22.38
C ASP A 123 29.03 4.57 23.17
N CYS A 124 29.09 3.61 24.10
CA CYS A 124 30.30 3.32 24.86
C CYS A 124 31.44 2.80 23.96
N HIS A 125 31.13 1.92 23.01
CA HIS A 125 32.10 1.44 22.04
C HIS A 125 32.65 2.57 21.16
N SER A 126 31.77 3.45 20.66
CA SER A 126 32.17 4.61 19.86
C SER A 126 33.07 5.56 20.67
N TYR A 127 32.73 5.82 21.93
CA TYR A 127 33.56 6.65 22.80
C TYR A 127 34.94 6.05 23.04
N LEU A 128 35.03 4.73 23.26
CA LEU A 128 36.30 4.04 23.42
C LEU A 128 37.14 4.10 22.13
N GLN A 129 36.53 3.96 20.96
CA GLN A 129 37.22 4.10 19.68
C GLN A 129 37.77 5.52 19.49
N ASP A 130 37.00 6.56 19.84
CA ASP A 130 37.47 7.95 19.78
C ASP A 130 38.66 8.18 20.75
N CYS A 131 38.62 7.59 21.94
CA CYS A 131 39.73 7.65 22.88
C CYS A 131 40.98 6.96 22.33
N ILE A 132 40.84 5.79 21.71
CA ILE A 132 41.96 5.07 21.09
C ILE A 132 42.57 5.91 19.97
N ALA A 133 41.76 6.44 19.06
CA ALA A 133 42.25 7.26 17.95
C ALA A 133 43.01 8.51 18.43
N ARG A 134 42.55 9.13 19.53
CA ARG A 134 43.28 10.27 20.14
C ARG A 134 44.62 9.87 20.72
N LEU A 135 44.70 8.69 21.34
CA LEU A 135 45.94 8.18 21.90
C LEU A 135 46.92 7.80 20.78
N GLU A 136 46.45 7.20 19.69
CA GLU A 136 47.27 6.90 18.51
C GLU A 136 47.89 8.18 17.92
N VAL A 137 47.11 9.25 17.77
CA VAL A 137 47.65 10.55 17.31
C VAL A 137 48.68 11.12 18.28
N GLN A 138 48.49 10.97 19.60
CA GLN A 138 49.47 11.42 20.59
C GLN A 138 50.76 10.60 20.55
N ILE A 139 50.65 9.28 20.31
CA ILE A 139 51.79 8.39 20.13
C ILE A 139 52.58 8.82 18.90
N GLU A 140 51.93 8.96 17.74
CA GLU A 140 52.58 9.40 16.49
C GLU A 140 53.28 10.75 16.67
N ALA A 141 52.65 11.72 17.34
CA ALA A 141 53.25 13.02 17.60
C ALA A 141 54.51 12.90 18.51
N THR A 142 54.45 12.05 19.54
CA THR A 142 55.56 11.84 20.46
C THR A 142 56.72 11.12 19.79
N GLU A 143 56.43 10.12 18.95
CA GLU A 143 57.43 9.40 18.16
C GLU A 143 58.12 10.34 17.16
N ALA A 144 57.36 11.18 16.47
CA ALA A 144 57.90 12.19 15.55
C ALA A 144 58.78 13.23 16.26
N ASP A 145 58.50 13.55 17.52
CA ASP A 145 59.33 14.45 18.31
C ASP A 145 60.60 13.77 18.85
N PHE A 146 60.54 12.46 19.14
CA PHE A 146 61.73 11.66 19.46
C PHE A 146 62.68 11.51 18.27
N GLU A 147 62.17 11.35 17.05
CA GLU A 147 63.00 11.24 15.84
C GLU A 147 63.70 12.56 15.45
N LYS A 148 63.22 13.70 15.98
CA LYS A 148 63.82 15.04 15.75
C LYS A 148 64.93 15.39 16.75
N LEU A 149 65.11 14.58 17.80
CA LEU A 149 66.09 14.75 18.89
C LEU A 149 67.38 13.97 18.59
#